data_AF-A0A937M049-F1
#
_entry.id   AF-A0A937M049-F1
#
_cell.length_a   1.000
_cell.length_b   1.000
_cell.length_c   1.000
_cell.angle_alpha   90.00
_cell.angle_beta   90.00
_cell.angle_gamma   90.00
#
_symmetry.space_group_name_H-M   'P 1'
#
loop_
_entity.id
_entity.type
_entity.pdbx_description
1 polymer ?
#
loop_
_entity_poly.entity_id
_entity_poly.type
_entity_poly.pdbx_seq_one_letter_code
_entity_poly.pdbx_strand_id
1 'polypeptide(L)'
;HYPSKHALLEGLLDHLLENRSALLNEQGSEDSGNLASLLNRLIDADFDLPEDERIMAQGLIAASAENAELIGPAKHHVEALFAKLGASKAAAAPARTIFLASQGLQFLELLGLLSLNTAERRKIRRHLKTMAQELGSC
;
A
#
# COMPACT_ATOMS: atom_id res chain seq x y z
N HIS A 1 26.51 -4.04 5.15
CA HIS A 1 27.15 -3.82 3.84
C HIS A 1 26.49 -4.72 2.82
N TYR A 2 26.18 -4.20 1.63
CA TYR A 2 25.65 -4.99 0.52
C TYR A 2 26.78 -5.39 -0.43
N PRO A 3 26.88 -6.66 -0.85
CA PRO A 3 27.96 -7.14 -1.71
C PRO A 3 27.83 -6.70 -3.18
N SER A 4 26.68 -6.18 -3.61
CA SER A 4 26.44 -5.74 -4.98
C SER A 4 25.30 -4.71 -5.07
N LYS A 5 25.17 -4.03 -6.22
CA LYS A 5 24.01 -3.17 -6.54
C LYS A 5 22.71 -3.97 -6.44
N HIS A 6 22.71 -5.22 -6.87
CA HIS A 6 21.53 -6.08 -6.81
C HIS A 6 21.12 -6.37 -5.36
N ALA A 7 22.07 -6.77 -4.51
CA ALA A 7 21.80 -7.03 -3.09
C ALA A 7 21.35 -5.77 -2.33
N LEU A 8 21.84 -4.58 -2.73
CA LEU A 8 21.34 -3.31 -2.20
C LEU A 8 19.86 -3.09 -2.57
N LEU A 9 19.49 -3.33 -3.84
CA LEU A 9 18.12 -3.15 -4.30
C LEU A 9 17.16 -4.15 -3.63
N GLU A 10 17.58 -5.39 -3.44
CA GLU A 10 16.82 -6.39 -2.67
C GLU A 10 16.61 -5.91 -1.23
N GLY A 11 17.66 -5.47 -0.54
CA GLY A 11 17.53 -4.97 0.83
C GLY A 11 16.68 -3.70 0.96
N LEU A 12 16.69 -2.82 -0.05
CA LEU A 12 15.78 -1.67 -0.10
C LEU A 12 14.32 -2.10 -0.26
N LEU A 13 14.07 -3.10 -1.11
CA LEU A 13 12.73 -3.65 -1.28
C LEU A 13 12.24 -4.32 0.02
N ASP A 14 13.09 -5.12 0.65
CA ASP A 14 12.77 -5.77 1.92
C ASP A 14 12.42 -4.74 3.00
N HIS A 15 13.21 -3.66 3.10
CA HIS A 15 12.92 -2.56 4.03
C HIS A 15 11.53 -1.94 3.81
N LEU A 16 11.17 -1.64 2.55
CA LEU A 16 9.85 -1.11 2.23
C LEU A 16 8.74 -2.12 2.54
N LEU A 17 8.98 -3.41 2.33
CA LEU A 17 7.99 -4.47 2.57
C LEU A 17 7.82 -4.81 4.05
N GLU A 18 8.86 -4.68 4.88
CA GLU A 18 8.76 -4.87 6.33
C GLU A 18 7.74 -3.89 6.94
N ASN A 19 7.84 -2.61 6.58
CA ASN A 19 6.91 -1.56 7.03
C ASN A 19 5.46 -1.86 6.61
N ARG A 20 5.27 -2.43 5.41
CA ARG A 20 3.95 -2.79 4.89
C ARG A 20 3.40 -4.08 5.48
N SER A 21 4.26 -5.06 5.72
CA SER A 21 3.86 -6.37 6.25
C SER A 21 3.44 -6.31 7.71
N ALA A 22 4.01 -5.39 8.49
CA ALA A 22 3.55 -5.10 9.86
C ALA A 22 2.05 -4.77 9.91
N LEU A 23 1.53 -4.00 8.94
CA LEU A 23 0.11 -3.64 8.85
C LEU A 23 -0.78 -4.88 8.68
N LEU A 24 -0.28 -5.94 8.03
CA LEU A 24 -1.05 -7.17 7.84
C LEU A 24 -1.02 -8.08 9.07
N ASN A 25 0.05 -8.02 9.86
CA ASN A 25 0.39 -8.95 10.93
C ASN A 25 -0.01 -8.52 12.35
N GLU A 26 -0.45 -7.28 12.58
CA GLU A 26 -1.03 -6.82 13.86
C GLU A 26 -2.42 -7.46 14.16
N GLN A 27 -2.57 -8.76 13.92
CA GLN A 27 -3.79 -9.55 14.15
C GLN A 27 -3.93 -10.06 15.59
N GLY A 28 -3.12 -9.56 16.53
CA GLY A 28 -3.03 -10.11 17.90
C GLY A 28 -3.99 -9.51 18.94
N SER A 29 -4.70 -8.43 18.65
CA SER A 29 -5.68 -7.82 19.56
C SER A 29 -7.11 -8.05 19.08
N GLU A 30 -8.09 -8.03 19.99
CA GLU A 30 -9.49 -8.43 19.78
C GLU A 30 -10.24 -7.67 18.66
N ASP A 31 -9.62 -6.65 18.04
CA ASP A 31 -10.11 -5.86 16.89
C ASP A 31 -9.60 -6.36 15.51
N SER A 32 -8.82 -7.45 15.51
CA SER A 32 -8.07 -8.03 14.37
C SER A 32 -8.90 -8.59 13.21
N GLY A 33 -10.24 -8.56 13.30
CA GLY A 33 -11.17 -9.08 12.30
C GLY A 33 -11.84 -8.04 11.41
N ASN A 34 -11.71 -6.73 11.70
CA ASN A 34 -12.50 -5.72 10.99
C ASN A 34 -11.80 -5.24 9.70
N LEU A 35 -12.40 -5.55 8.56
CA LEU A 35 -12.00 -5.10 7.22
C LEU A 35 -11.83 -3.56 7.15
N ALA A 36 -12.69 -2.81 7.85
CA ALA A 36 -12.61 -1.36 7.92
C ALA A 36 -11.32 -0.88 8.60
N SER A 37 -10.89 -1.55 9.67
CA SER A 37 -9.65 -1.22 10.39
C SER A 37 -8.40 -1.51 9.54
N LEU A 38 -8.39 -2.62 8.80
CA LEU A 38 -7.33 -2.91 7.84
C LEU A 38 -7.25 -1.84 6.75
N LEU A 39 -8.38 -1.50 6.12
CA LEU A 39 -8.44 -0.47 5.08
C LEU A 39 -7.98 0.90 5.60
N ASN A 40 -8.39 1.28 6.81
CA ASN A 40 -7.93 2.54 7.44
C ASN A 40 -6.41 2.58 7.60
N ARG A 41 -5.79 1.49 8.07
CA ARG A 41 -4.32 1.41 8.22
C ARG A 41 -3.60 1.46 6.88
N LEU A 42 -4.14 0.81 5.84
CA LEU A 42 -3.59 0.87 4.49
C LEU A 42 -3.68 2.29 3.90
N ILE A 43 -4.83 2.95 4.04
CA ILE A 43 -5.01 4.34 3.61
C ILE A 43 -4.01 5.24 4.34
N ASP A 44 -3.79 5.04 5.64
CA ASP A 44 -2.84 5.84 6.39
C ASP A 44 -1.40 5.62 5.92
N ALA A 45 -0.99 4.36 5.70
CA ALA A 45 0.34 4.05 5.18
C ALA A 45 0.58 4.61 3.76
N ASP A 46 -0.44 4.61 2.90
CA ASP A 46 -0.33 5.17 1.54
C ASP A 46 -0.27 6.70 1.56
N PHE A 47 -1.09 7.34 2.41
CA PHE A 47 -1.13 8.79 2.53
C PHE A 47 -0.03 9.36 3.41
N ASP A 48 0.63 8.58 4.26
CA ASP A 48 1.71 9.10 5.10
C ASP A 48 3.08 8.56 4.68
N LEU A 49 3.19 8.03 3.45
CA LEU A 49 4.47 7.57 2.89
C LEU A 49 5.54 8.67 2.97
N PRO A 50 6.62 8.43 3.75
CA PRO A 50 7.73 9.36 3.86
C PRO A 50 8.39 9.67 2.51
N GLU A 51 9.01 10.85 2.40
CA GLU A 51 9.65 11.29 1.15
C GLU A 51 10.85 10.40 0.76
N ASP A 52 11.63 9.95 1.74
CA ASP A 52 12.73 9.02 1.54
C ASP A 52 12.25 7.64 1.05
N GLU A 53 11.19 7.09 1.65
CA GLU A 53 10.58 5.85 1.16
C GLU A 53 10.01 6.02 -0.27
N ARG A 54 9.44 7.19 -0.58
CA ARG A 54 8.98 7.52 -1.93
C ARG A 54 10.12 7.51 -2.93
N ILE A 55 11.26 8.12 -2.61
CA ILE A 55 12.46 8.13 -3.46
C ILE A 55 12.99 6.70 -3.63
N MET A 56 13.02 5.88 -2.57
CA MET A 56 13.41 4.48 -2.66
C MET A 56 12.49 3.69 -3.61
N ALA A 57 11.17 3.87 -3.48
CA ALA A 57 10.18 3.23 -4.35
C ALA A 57 10.36 3.65 -5.82
N GLN A 58 10.63 4.93 -6.12
CA GLN A 58 10.96 5.38 -7.48
C GLN A 58 12.20 4.69 -8.04
N GLY A 59 13.26 4.59 -7.22
CA GLY A 59 14.50 3.91 -7.60
C GLY A 59 14.28 2.44 -7.91
N LEU A 60 13.46 1.75 -7.12
CA LEU A 60 13.10 0.34 -7.35
C LEU A 60 12.27 0.16 -8.61
N ILE A 61 11.29 1.04 -8.89
CA ILE A 61 10.52 0.98 -10.13
C ILE A 61 11.44 1.18 -11.34
N ALA A 62 12.34 2.16 -11.30
CA ALA A 62 13.32 2.38 -12.36
C ALA A 62 14.22 1.15 -12.57
N ALA A 63 14.72 0.56 -11.48
CA ALA A 63 15.52 -0.67 -11.55
C ALA A 63 14.74 -1.88 -12.07
N SER A 64 13.43 -1.95 -11.79
CA SER A 64 12.56 -3.04 -12.26
C SER A 64 12.39 -3.05 -13.78
N ALA A 65 12.61 -1.91 -14.46
CA ALA A 65 12.62 -1.85 -15.91
C ALA A 65 13.80 -2.61 -16.53
N GLU A 66 14.92 -2.73 -15.80
CA GLU A 66 16.10 -3.50 -16.22
C GLU A 66 16.05 -4.94 -15.70
N ASN A 67 15.40 -5.18 -14.56
CA ASN A 67 15.24 -6.50 -13.95
C ASN A 67 13.85 -6.67 -13.34
N ALA A 68 12.91 -7.24 -14.10
CA ALA A 68 11.53 -7.43 -13.68
C ALA A 68 11.37 -8.35 -12.46
N GLU A 69 12.30 -9.29 -12.24
CA GLU A 69 12.25 -10.20 -11.09
C GLU A 69 12.49 -9.48 -9.76
N LEU A 70 13.14 -8.30 -9.80
CA LEU A 70 13.43 -7.50 -8.60
C LEU A 70 12.17 -7.17 -7.80
N ILE A 71 11.04 -6.90 -8.48
CA ILE A 71 9.77 -6.53 -7.82
C ILE A 71 8.90 -7.74 -7.47
N GLY A 72 9.39 -8.97 -7.70
CA GLY A 72 8.69 -10.21 -7.36
C GLY A 72 8.14 -10.23 -5.94
N PRO A 73 8.92 -9.89 -4.90
CA PRO A 73 8.42 -9.84 -3.52
C PRO A 73 7.27 -8.85 -3.31
N ALA A 74 7.32 -7.66 -3.93
CA ALA A 74 6.23 -6.69 -3.86
C ALA A 74 4.95 -7.21 -4.53
N LYS A 75 5.09 -7.89 -5.67
CA LYS A 75 3.95 -8.53 -6.34
C LYS A 75 3.25 -9.53 -5.43
N HIS A 76 4.00 -10.42 -4.78
CA HIS A 76 3.43 -11.40 -3.85
C HIS A 76 2.72 -10.72 -2.66
N HIS A 77 3.30 -9.64 -2.11
CA HIS A 77 2.67 -8.87 -1.05
C HIS A 77 1.32 -8.27 -1.49
N VAL A 78 1.27 -7.65 -2.67
CA VAL A 78 0.04 -7.07 -3.23
C VAL A 78 -1.00 -8.14 -3.52
N GLU A 79 -0.61 -9.28 -4.09
CA GLU A 79 -1.52 -10.40 -4.36
C GLU A 79 -2.14 -10.96 -3.07
N ALA A 80 -1.33 -11.15 -2.03
CA ALA A 80 -1.80 -11.62 -0.72
C ALA A 80 -2.81 -10.62 -0.10
N LEU A 81 -2.50 -9.32 -0.15
CA LEU A 81 -3.41 -8.29 0.34
C LEU A 81 -4.70 -8.24 -0.48
N PHE A 82 -4.62 -8.30 -1.80
CA PHE A 82 -5.78 -8.27 -2.70
C PHE A 82 -6.70 -9.50 -2.51
N ALA A 83 -6.10 -10.67 -2.21
CA ALA A 83 -6.83 -11.86 -1.81
C ALA A 83 -7.54 -11.66 -0.46
N LYS A 84 -6.84 -11.12 0.55
CA LYS A 84 -7.41 -10.83 1.88
C LYS A 84 -8.61 -9.89 1.80
N LEU A 85 -8.50 -8.81 1.03
CA LEU A 85 -9.60 -7.86 0.81
C LEU A 85 -10.79 -8.49 0.06
N GLY A 86 -10.58 -9.60 -0.65
CA GLY A 86 -11.60 -10.33 -1.38
C GLY A 86 -12.30 -11.45 -0.59
N ALA A 87 -11.94 -11.68 0.67
CA ALA A 87 -12.45 -12.82 1.44
C ALA A 87 -13.96 -12.72 1.74
N SER A 88 -14.49 -11.51 1.93
CA SER A 88 -15.92 -11.28 2.16
C SER A 88 -16.66 -11.03 0.84
N LYS A 89 -17.60 -11.90 0.46
CA LYS A 89 -18.36 -11.73 -0.81
C LYS A 89 -19.11 -10.40 -0.90
N ALA A 90 -19.68 -9.92 0.21
CA ALA A 90 -20.47 -8.69 0.23
C ALA A 90 -19.58 -7.43 0.15
N ALA A 91 -18.38 -7.47 0.74
CA ALA A 91 -17.49 -6.31 0.83
C ALA A 91 -16.29 -6.35 -0.14
N ALA A 92 -16.09 -7.44 -0.87
CA ALA A 92 -14.90 -7.66 -1.71
C ALA A 92 -14.69 -6.56 -2.75
N ALA A 93 -15.73 -6.24 -3.53
CA ALA A 93 -15.62 -5.24 -4.58
C ALA A 93 -15.35 -3.84 -4.00
N PRO A 94 -16.14 -3.32 -3.03
CA PRO A 94 -15.83 -2.06 -2.37
C PRO A 94 -14.44 -1.99 -1.73
N ALA A 95 -14.04 -3.03 -0.99
CA ALA A 95 -12.74 -3.05 -0.32
C ALA A 95 -11.56 -3.00 -1.30
N ARG A 96 -11.64 -3.78 -2.39
CA ARG A 96 -10.64 -3.74 -3.47
C ARG A 96 -10.62 -2.40 -4.17
N THR A 97 -11.78 -1.78 -4.41
CA THR A 97 -11.85 -0.43 -5.01
C THR A 97 -11.17 0.61 -4.13
N ILE A 98 -11.39 0.59 -2.81
CA ILE A 98 -10.74 1.51 -1.87
C ILE A 98 -9.21 1.33 -1.92
N PHE A 99 -8.74 0.08 -1.88
CA PHE A 99 -7.32 -0.23 -1.99
C PHE A 99 -6.72 0.26 -3.32
N LEU A 100 -7.36 -0.04 -4.45
CA LEU A 100 -6.90 0.39 -5.77
C LEU A 100 -6.89 1.92 -5.92
N ALA A 101 -7.86 2.62 -5.34
CA ALA A 101 -7.90 4.09 -5.36
C ALA A 101 -6.75 4.71 -4.55
N SER A 102 -6.44 4.14 -3.38
CA SER A 102 -5.32 4.56 -2.54
C SER A 102 -3.96 4.33 -3.24
N GLN A 103 -3.75 3.12 -3.77
CA GLN A 103 -2.55 2.75 -4.52
C GLN A 103 -2.41 3.57 -5.81
N GLY A 104 -3.51 3.79 -6.53
CA GLY A 104 -3.53 4.56 -7.77
C GLY A 104 -3.10 6.02 -7.55
N LEU A 105 -3.58 6.65 -6.47
CA LEU A 105 -3.12 7.98 -6.10
C LEU A 105 -1.61 7.99 -5.80
N GLN A 106 -1.13 7.02 -5.02
CA GLN A 106 0.29 6.89 -4.72
C GLN A 106 1.12 6.74 -5.99
N PHE A 107 0.70 5.91 -6.95
CA PHE A 107 1.39 5.76 -8.24
C PHE A 107 1.39 7.04 -9.07
N LEU A 108 0.26 7.76 -9.13
CA LEU A 108 0.18 9.02 -9.87
C LEU A 108 1.15 10.07 -9.30
N GLU A 109 1.25 10.17 -7.97
CA GLU A 109 2.21 11.06 -7.31
C GLU A 109 3.67 10.57 -7.49
N LEU A 110 3.90 9.27 -7.39
CA LEU A 110 5.23 8.66 -7.52
C LEU A 110 5.82 8.86 -8.92
N LEU A 111 4.97 8.86 -9.95
CA LEU A 111 5.36 9.11 -11.34
C LEU A 111 5.37 10.61 -11.70
N GLY A 112 5.02 11.50 -10.77
CA GLY A 112 4.92 12.94 -11.02
C GLY A 112 3.79 13.34 -11.97
N LEU A 113 2.78 12.47 -12.15
CA LEU A 113 1.65 12.69 -13.05
C LEU A 113 0.53 13.50 -12.39
N LEU A 114 0.46 13.48 -11.06
CA LEU A 114 -0.50 14.23 -10.27
C LEU A 114 0.18 14.74 -9.01
N SER A 115 -0.14 15.97 -8.62
CA SER A 115 0.24 16.52 -7.32
C SER A 115 -0.97 17.18 -6.69
N LEU A 116 -1.51 16.56 -5.64
CA LEU A 116 -2.63 17.10 -4.90
C LEU A 116 -2.15 18.14 -3.91
N ASN A 117 -2.88 19.25 -3.79
CA ASN A 117 -2.65 20.14 -2.66
C ASN A 117 -3.14 19.49 -1.35
N THR A 118 -2.70 20.03 -0.21
CA THR A 118 -3.02 19.50 1.12
C THR A 118 -4.53 19.36 1.38
N ALA A 119 -5.35 20.27 0.84
CA ALA A 119 -6.79 20.25 1.04
C ALA A 119 -7.47 19.13 0.24
N GLU A 120 -7.08 18.96 -1.03
CA GLU A 120 -7.55 17.87 -1.90
C GLU A 120 -7.16 16.51 -1.33
N ARG A 121 -5.88 16.37 -0.96
CA ARG A 121 -5.34 15.14 -0.36
C ARG A 121 -6.09 14.74 0.90
N ARG A 122 -6.35 15.70 1.80
CA ARG A 122 -7.16 15.46 3.01
C ARG A 122 -8.60 15.10 2.69
N LYS A 123 -9.20 15.69 1.65
CA LYS A 123 -10.58 15.40 1.23
C LYS A 123 -10.69 13.96 0.69
N ILE A 124 -9.76 13.54 -0.17
CA ILE A 124 -9.73 12.17 -0.72
C ILE A 124 -9.46 11.16 0.39
N ARG A 125 -8.46 11.40 1.26
CA ARG A 125 -8.18 10.52 2.41
C ARG A 125 -9.43 10.30 3.26
N ARG A 126 -10.13 11.39 3.60
CA ARG A 126 -11.37 11.32 4.39
C ARG A 126 -12.46 10.53 3.67
N HIS A 127 -12.63 10.75 2.37
CA HIS A 127 -13.63 10.03 1.58
C HIS A 127 -13.37 8.52 1.56
N LEU A 128 -12.13 8.09 1.31
CA LEU A 128 -11.75 6.68 1.34
C LEU A 128 -11.96 6.05 2.73
N LYS A 129 -11.64 6.79 3.81
CA LYS A 129 -11.89 6.33 5.18
C LYS A 129 -13.38 6.19 5.50
N THR A 130 -14.22 7.12 5.05
CA THR A 130 -15.68 7.00 5.20
C THR A 130 -16.21 5.76 4.47
N MET A 131 -15.79 5.53 3.22
CA MET A 131 -16.16 4.31 2.50
C MET A 131 -15.71 3.05 3.23
N ALA A 132 -14.52 3.04 3.83
CA ALA A 132 -14.04 1.91 4.61
C ALA A 132 -14.88 1.65 5.87
N GLN A 133 -15.31 2.70 6.57
CA GLN A 133 -16.16 2.60 7.76
C GLN A 133 -17.55 2.04 7.45
N GLU A 134 -18.12 2.40 6.30
CA GLU A 134 -19.41 1.87 5.84
C GLU A 134 -19.37 0.35 5.64
N LEU A 135 -18.22 -0.22 5.29
CA LEU A 135 -18.04 -1.68 5.16
C LEU A 135 -17.98 -2.43 6.49
N GLY A 136 -17.61 -1.75 7.58
CA GLY A 136 -17.58 -2.35 8.93
C GLY A 136 -18.91 -2.22 9.67
N SER A 137 -19.89 -1.50 9.10
CA SER A 137 -21.21 -1.25 9.70
C SER A 137 -22.30 -2.19 9.18
N CYS A 138 -21.95 -3.14 8.28
CA CYS A 138 -22.82 -4.18 7.73
C CYS A 138 -22.55 -5.53 8.39
#